data_AF-A0A2K3MW03-F1
#
_entry.id   AF-A0A2K3MW03-F1
#
_cell.length_a   1.000
_cell.length_b   1.000
_cell.length_c   1.000
_cell.angle_alpha   90.00
_cell.angle_beta   90.00
_cell.angle_gamma   90.00
#
_symmetry.space_group_name_H-M   'P 1'
#
loop_
_entity.id
_entity.type
_entity.pdbx_description
1 polymer ?
#
loop_
_entity_poly.entity_id
_entity_poly.type
_entity_poly.pdbx_seq_one_letter_code
_entity_poly.pdbx_strand_id
1 'polypeptide(L)'
;MPESIQNAILCFAHKQTLMEWLANEVYVTNLSVYTFANVFCSSAKNNNKLAIAYAHFLYHSLLKGYLSKREVDSLCNSLPLVDNYGCVTQRRKGVLLPANVSKWADLIVSNPWRNENYVELGNVYLNASSYAGQFTASEMLINFLTTHVGASDIPYISPPNAGFSAVNTPLTKDNAFLLLDWIRNLKYKGVHLPERFLKCIKDGSWLKVTINGYRPPSKSFLIRSPLGKILQSGSVLVDIPLIDESFYGDRINKYEEELKTIGVMSSCEDACNFIGRELMSRASSFTL
;
A
#
# COMPACT_ATOMS: atom_id res chain seq x y z
N MET A 1 -24.78 -21.37 -22.94
CA MET A 1 -24.94 -21.93 -24.30
C MET A 1 -23.59 -21.90 -25.01
N PRO A 2 -23.10 -23.00 -25.60
CA PRO A 2 -21.83 -23.06 -26.32
C PRO A 2 -21.77 -22.05 -27.49
N GLU A 3 -20.56 -21.59 -27.82
CA GLU A 3 -20.32 -20.63 -28.91
C GLU A 3 -20.82 -21.14 -30.26
N SER A 4 -20.64 -22.43 -30.54
CA SER A 4 -21.15 -23.07 -31.77
C SER A 4 -22.67 -22.93 -31.91
N ILE A 5 -23.41 -23.08 -30.81
CA ILE A 5 -24.88 -22.93 -30.80
C ILE A 5 -25.27 -21.45 -30.94
N GLN A 6 -24.54 -20.53 -30.28
CA GLN A 6 -24.77 -19.10 -30.44
C GLN A 6 -24.59 -18.66 -31.91
N ASN A 7 -23.51 -19.10 -32.55
CA ASN A 7 -23.23 -18.81 -33.95
C ASN A 7 -24.29 -19.43 -34.89
N ALA A 8 -24.72 -20.67 -34.62
CA ALA A 8 -25.78 -21.31 -35.39
C ALA A 8 -27.11 -20.54 -35.29
N ILE A 9 -27.47 -20.03 -34.11
CA ILE A 9 -28.66 -19.18 -33.91
C ILE A 9 -28.53 -17.87 -34.69
N LEU A 10 -27.36 -17.24 -34.70
CA LEU A 10 -27.14 -15.99 -35.47
C LEU A 10 -27.33 -16.19 -36.97
N CYS A 11 -26.98 -17.36 -37.50
CA CYS A 11 -27.16 -17.74 -38.90
C CYS A 11 -28.55 -18.32 -39.23
N PHE A 12 -29.40 -18.55 -38.24
CA PHE A 12 -30.70 -19.19 -38.44
C PHE A 12 -31.73 -18.23 -39.04
N ALA A 13 -32.42 -18.65 -40.11
CA ALA A 13 -33.36 -17.81 -40.85
C ALA A 13 -34.52 -17.27 -39.98
N HIS A 14 -35.00 -18.07 -39.02
CA HIS A 14 -36.08 -17.69 -38.10
C HIS A 14 -35.56 -17.37 -36.69
N LYS A 15 -34.35 -16.78 -36.58
CA LYS A 15 -33.72 -16.48 -35.28
C LYS A 15 -34.62 -15.72 -34.32
N GLN A 16 -35.45 -14.80 -34.81
CA GLN A 16 -36.34 -13.99 -33.97
C GLN A 16 -37.36 -14.89 -33.25
N THR A 17 -38.07 -15.73 -34.02
CA THR A 17 -39.05 -16.70 -33.50
C THR A 17 -38.40 -17.72 -32.57
N LEU A 18 -37.20 -18.19 -32.92
CA LEU A 18 -36.44 -19.11 -32.06
C LEU A 18 -36.04 -18.44 -30.73
N MET A 19 -35.58 -17.19 -30.76
CA MET A 19 -35.20 -16.44 -29.56
C MET A 19 -36.41 -16.11 -28.67
N GLU A 20 -37.57 -15.78 -29.27
CA GLU A 20 -38.83 -15.59 -28.54
C GLU A 20 -39.29 -16.88 -27.87
N TRP A 21 -39.25 -18.00 -28.59
CA TRP A 21 -39.58 -19.31 -28.04
C TRP A 21 -38.61 -19.72 -26.91
N LEU A 22 -37.30 -19.55 -27.12
CA LEU A 22 -36.29 -19.82 -26.10
C LEU A 22 -36.48 -18.96 -24.85
N ALA A 23 -36.87 -17.70 -25.00
CA ALA A 23 -37.13 -16.80 -23.88
C ALA A 23 -38.41 -17.14 -23.12
N ASN A 24 -39.50 -17.49 -23.82
CA ASN A 24 -40.82 -17.68 -23.20
C ASN A 24 -41.03 -19.10 -22.65
N GLU A 25 -40.54 -20.12 -23.37
CA GLU A 25 -40.80 -21.53 -23.04
C GLU A 25 -39.64 -22.18 -22.29
N VAL A 26 -38.40 -21.74 -22.54
CA VAL A 26 -37.17 -22.31 -21.95
C VAL A 26 -36.50 -21.34 -20.97
N TYR A 27 -37.01 -20.11 -20.86
CA TYR A 27 -36.49 -19.05 -19.98
C TYR A 27 -35.01 -18.69 -20.24
N VAL A 28 -34.56 -18.81 -21.50
CA VAL A 28 -33.21 -18.42 -21.91
C VAL A 28 -33.18 -16.92 -22.20
N THR A 29 -32.31 -16.19 -21.51
CA THR A 29 -32.14 -14.74 -21.71
C THR A 29 -30.81 -14.44 -22.40
N ASN A 30 -30.80 -13.38 -23.21
CA ASN A 30 -29.56 -12.84 -23.75
C ASN A 30 -28.84 -12.01 -22.69
N LEU A 31 -27.61 -12.36 -22.37
CA LEU A 31 -26.78 -11.68 -21.38
C LEU A 31 -25.50 -11.20 -22.05
N SER A 32 -25.26 -9.89 -22.00
CA SER A 32 -23.95 -9.36 -22.35
C SER A 32 -22.90 -9.85 -21.33
N VAL A 33 -21.64 -9.88 -21.74
CA VAL A 33 -20.52 -10.25 -20.86
C VAL A 33 -20.48 -9.33 -19.63
N TYR A 34 -20.81 -8.05 -19.80
CA TYR A 34 -20.90 -7.08 -18.71
C TYR A 34 -22.02 -7.41 -17.72
N THR A 35 -23.22 -7.74 -18.20
CA THR A 35 -24.34 -8.12 -17.33
C THR A 35 -24.04 -9.42 -16.60
N PHE A 36 -23.45 -10.39 -17.30
CA PHE A 36 -22.99 -11.64 -16.68
C PHE A 36 -21.94 -11.38 -15.60
N ALA A 37 -20.98 -10.47 -15.83
CA ALA A 37 -19.96 -10.10 -14.86
C ALA A 37 -20.58 -9.60 -13.54
N ASN A 38 -21.62 -8.77 -13.60
CA ASN A 38 -22.32 -8.26 -12.42
C ASN A 38 -23.03 -9.37 -11.62
N VAL A 39 -23.66 -10.32 -12.32
CA VAL A 39 -24.28 -11.49 -11.69
C VAL A 39 -23.22 -12.37 -11.04
N PHE A 40 -22.12 -12.65 -11.75
CA PHE A 40 -21.01 -13.46 -11.23
C PHE A 40 -20.35 -12.80 -10.01
N CYS A 41 -20.12 -11.49 -10.05
CA CYS A 41 -19.59 -10.71 -8.93
C CYS A 41 -20.43 -10.92 -7.65
N SER A 42 -21.76 -10.95 -7.79
CA SER A 42 -22.68 -11.17 -6.68
C SER A 42 -22.53 -12.55 -6.03
N SER A 43 -22.34 -13.59 -6.84
CA SER A 43 -22.09 -14.96 -6.36
C SER A 43 -20.70 -15.14 -5.73
N ALA A 44 -19.73 -14.32 -6.14
CA ALA A 44 -18.34 -14.41 -5.67
C ALA A 44 -18.10 -13.78 -4.28
N LYS A 45 -19.06 -13.02 -3.73
CA LYS A 45 -18.89 -12.20 -2.51
C LYS A 45 -18.41 -12.98 -1.27
N ASN A 46 -18.82 -14.24 -1.14
CA ASN A 46 -18.55 -15.06 0.05
C ASN A 46 -17.76 -16.34 -0.26
N ASN A 47 -17.16 -16.43 -1.45
CA ASN A 47 -16.45 -17.63 -1.89
C ASN A 47 -15.12 -17.25 -2.53
N ASN A 48 -14.01 -17.59 -1.86
CA ASN A 48 -12.68 -17.22 -2.30
C ASN A 48 -12.31 -17.79 -3.67
N LYS A 49 -12.68 -19.05 -3.97
CA LYS A 49 -12.45 -19.68 -5.27
C LYS A 49 -13.19 -18.95 -6.38
N LEU A 50 -14.44 -18.55 -6.14
CA LEU A 50 -15.23 -17.77 -7.10
C LEU A 50 -14.71 -16.33 -7.25
N ALA A 51 -14.22 -15.70 -6.18
CA ALA A 51 -13.59 -14.38 -6.24
C ALA A 51 -12.33 -14.39 -7.13
N ILE A 52 -11.48 -15.39 -6.98
CA ILE A 52 -10.28 -15.56 -7.84
C ILE A 52 -10.70 -15.86 -9.28
N ALA A 53 -11.65 -16.78 -9.49
CA ALA A 53 -12.18 -17.09 -10.80
C ALA A 53 -12.79 -15.86 -11.50
N TYR A 54 -13.45 -14.99 -10.74
CA TYR A 54 -14.01 -13.74 -11.25
C TYR A 54 -12.91 -12.75 -11.66
N ALA A 55 -11.82 -12.64 -10.90
CA ALA A 55 -10.65 -11.84 -11.31
C ALA A 55 -10.04 -12.35 -12.63
N HIS A 56 -9.87 -13.67 -12.79
CA HIS A 56 -9.43 -14.26 -14.06
C HIS A 56 -10.41 -14.01 -15.20
N PHE A 57 -11.72 -14.11 -14.92
CA PHE A 57 -12.75 -13.81 -15.89
C PHE A 57 -12.64 -12.37 -16.42
N LEU A 58 -12.45 -11.38 -15.54
CA LEU A 58 -12.27 -9.98 -15.96
C LEU A 58 -10.97 -9.80 -16.76
N TYR A 59 -9.86 -10.39 -16.30
CA TYR A 59 -8.59 -10.35 -17.00
C TYR A 59 -8.69 -10.90 -18.43
N HIS A 60 -9.25 -12.11 -18.60
CA HIS A 60 -9.39 -12.73 -19.91
C HIS A 60 -10.42 -12.02 -20.79
N SER A 61 -11.50 -11.49 -20.19
CA SER A 61 -12.50 -10.72 -20.93
C SER A 61 -11.91 -9.43 -21.50
N LEU A 62 -11.03 -8.76 -20.75
CA LEU A 62 -10.27 -7.62 -21.26
C LEU A 62 -9.30 -8.04 -22.37
N LEU A 63 -8.50 -9.08 -22.12
CA LEU A 63 -7.46 -9.55 -23.04
C LEU A 63 -8.04 -9.95 -24.41
N LYS A 64 -9.23 -10.55 -24.41
CA LYS A 64 -9.93 -10.99 -25.64
C LYS A 64 -10.82 -9.90 -26.26
N GLY A 65 -10.90 -8.72 -25.64
CA GLY A 65 -11.73 -7.62 -26.15
C GLY A 65 -13.23 -7.80 -25.96
N TYR A 66 -13.67 -8.72 -25.09
CA TYR A 66 -15.09 -8.88 -24.75
C TYR A 66 -15.61 -7.78 -23.83
N LEU A 67 -14.72 -7.17 -23.04
CA LEU A 67 -14.99 -6.00 -22.23
C LEU A 67 -13.98 -4.91 -22.56
N SER A 68 -14.46 -3.68 -22.64
CA SER A 68 -13.59 -2.51 -22.75
C SER A 68 -12.85 -2.25 -21.43
N LYS A 69 -11.74 -1.50 -21.50
CA LYS A 69 -11.01 -1.05 -20.31
C LYS A 69 -11.92 -0.33 -19.30
N ARG A 70 -12.80 0.55 -19.76
CA ARG A 70 -13.72 1.31 -18.91
C ARG A 70 -14.71 0.40 -18.17
N GLU A 71 -15.24 -0.61 -18.85
CA GLU A 71 -16.14 -1.58 -18.24
C GLU A 71 -15.43 -2.42 -17.18
N VAL A 72 -14.20 -2.86 -17.47
CA VAL A 72 -13.37 -3.61 -16.52
C VAL A 72 -13.01 -2.76 -15.31
N ASP A 73 -12.60 -1.50 -15.50
CA ASP A 73 -12.32 -0.57 -14.40
C ASP A 73 -13.56 -0.39 -13.50
N SER A 74 -14.74 -0.27 -14.11
CA SER A 74 -16.01 -0.18 -13.38
C SER A 74 -16.32 -1.44 -12.57
N LEU A 75 -16.19 -2.62 -13.18
CA LEU A 75 -16.39 -3.91 -12.51
C LEU A 75 -15.36 -4.15 -11.39
N CYS A 76 -14.11 -3.73 -11.61
CA CYS A 76 -13.01 -3.80 -10.66
C CYS A 76 -13.22 -2.94 -9.42
N ASN A 77 -14.12 -1.94 -9.42
CA ASN A 77 -14.50 -1.23 -8.19
C ASN A 77 -15.25 -2.12 -7.20
N SER A 78 -15.98 -3.13 -7.71
CA SER A 78 -16.79 -4.05 -6.90
C SER A 78 -16.17 -5.45 -6.77
N LEU A 79 -15.07 -5.73 -7.47
CA LEU A 79 -14.36 -7.01 -7.47
C LEU A 79 -14.10 -7.49 -6.03
N PRO A 80 -14.63 -8.66 -5.62
CA PRO A 80 -14.25 -9.29 -4.36
C PRO A 80 -12.77 -9.71 -4.43
N LEU A 81 -11.98 -9.29 -3.44
CA LEU A 81 -10.57 -9.65 -3.31
C LEU A 81 -10.40 -10.67 -2.21
N VAL A 82 -9.46 -11.59 -2.40
CA VAL A 82 -9.07 -12.59 -1.41
C VAL A 82 -7.82 -12.09 -0.70
N ASP A 83 -7.90 -11.87 0.61
CA ASP A 83 -6.74 -11.45 1.38
C ASP A 83 -5.75 -12.60 1.61
N ASN A 84 -4.60 -12.30 2.21
CA ASN A 84 -3.57 -13.29 2.55
C ASN A 84 -4.03 -14.35 3.57
N TYR A 85 -5.17 -14.18 4.24
CA TYR A 85 -5.79 -15.18 5.11
C TYR A 85 -6.85 -16.02 4.39
N GLY A 86 -7.11 -15.76 3.10
CA GLY A 86 -8.15 -16.42 2.33
C GLY A 86 -9.54 -15.85 2.54
N CYS A 87 -9.67 -14.73 3.26
CA CYS A 87 -10.94 -14.05 3.49
C CYS A 87 -11.32 -13.19 2.28
N VAL A 88 -12.60 -13.16 1.94
CA VAL A 88 -13.11 -12.35 0.82
C VAL A 88 -13.57 -10.99 1.34
N THR A 89 -13.16 -9.92 0.66
CA THR A 89 -13.63 -8.56 0.96
C THR A 89 -13.87 -7.76 -0.31
N GLN A 90 -14.94 -6.96 -0.30
CA GLN A 90 -15.18 -5.91 -1.29
C GLN A 90 -14.78 -4.54 -0.77
N ARG A 91 -14.72 -4.37 0.57
CA ARG A 91 -14.37 -3.10 1.18
C ARG A 91 -12.86 -2.94 1.17
N ARG A 92 -12.41 -1.87 0.52
CA ARG A 92 -11.00 -1.52 0.42
C ARG A 92 -10.84 -0.01 0.28
N LYS A 93 -9.91 0.56 1.05
CA LYS A 93 -9.39 1.92 0.86
C LYS A 93 -8.01 1.90 0.20
N GLY A 94 -7.26 0.83 0.41
CA GLY A 94 -5.99 0.55 -0.26
C GLY A 94 -5.81 -0.95 -0.45
N VAL A 95 -5.01 -1.31 -1.45
CA VAL A 95 -4.70 -2.71 -1.77
C VAL A 95 -3.19 -2.86 -1.84
N LEU A 96 -2.65 -3.64 -0.90
CA LEU A 96 -1.24 -3.99 -0.82
C LEU A 96 -0.99 -5.22 -1.70
N LEU A 97 0.12 -5.19 -2.44
CA LEU A 97 0.64 -6.37 -3.11
C LEU A 97 1.00 -7.47 -2.09
N PRO A 98 1.03 -8.76 -2.48
CA PRO A 98 1.37 -9.85 -1.57
C PRO A 98 2.75 -9.65 -0.94
N ALA A 99 2.90 -9.99 0.34
CA ALA A 99 4.14 -9.74 1.10
C ALA A 99 5.41 -10.29 0.41
N ASN A 100 5.31 -11.48 -0.21
CA ASN A 100 6.44 -12.17 -0.85
C ASN A 100 7.11 -11.39 -2.00
N VAL A 101 6.39 -10.43 -2.59
CA VAL A 101 6.87 -9.64 -3.74
C VAL A 101 6.97 -8.16 -3.41
N SER A 102 6.80 -7.78 -2.14
CA SER A 102 6.57 -6.39 -1.75
C SER A 102 7.54 -5.89 -0.69
N LYS A 103 8.08 -4.70 -0.94
CA LYS A 103 8.97 -3.97 -0.02
C LYS A 103 8.24 -3.47 1.23
N TRP A 104 6.92 -3.23 1.15
CA TRP A 104 6.16 -2.87 2.34
C TRP A 104 6.26 -3.95 3.43
N ALA A 105 6.41 -5.22 3.05
CA ALA A 105 6.55 -6.31 4.00
C ALA A 105 7.93 -6.29 4.69
N ASP A 106 8.99 -5.87 3.98
CA ASP A 106 10.32 -5.70 4.59
C ASP A 106 10.31 -4.60 5.67
N LEU A 107 9.54 -3.52 5.44
CA LEU A 107 9.45 -2.39 6.36
C LEU A 107 8.47 -2.65 7.51
N ILE A 108 7.28 -3.18 7.21
CA ILE A 108 6.14 -3.21 8.15
C ILE A 108 5.95 -4.61 8.77
N VAL A 109 6.57 -5.65 8.19
CA VAL A 109 6.50 -7.08 8.57
C VAL A 109 5.15 -7.72 8.31
N SER A 110 4.06 -7.09 8.73
CA SER A 110 2.69 -7.59 8.55
C SER A 110 1.72 -6.42 8.38
N ASN A 111 0.66 -6.60 7.59
CA ASN A 111 -0.31 -5.54 7.32
C ASN A 111 -1.01 -5.06 8.63
N PRO A 112 -0.72 -3.83 9.12
CA PRO A 112 -1.27 -3.32 10.37
C PRO A 112 -2.62 -2.61 10.17
N TRP A 113 -3.09 -2.50 8.93
CA TRP A 113 -4.19 -1.63 8.52
C TRP A 113 -5.43 -2.39 8.06
N ARG A 114 -5.58 -3.67 8.43
CA ARG A 114 -6.79 -4.44 8.13
C ARG A 114 -8.06 -3.74 8.62
N ASN A 115 -8.02 -3.16 9.83
CA ASN A 115 -9.13 -2.40 10.41
C ASN A 115 -9.38 -1.05 9.72
N GLU A 116 -8.43 -0.56 8.92
CA GLU A 116 -8.57 0.64 8.09
C GLU A 116 -9.06 0.30 6.67
N ASN A 117 -9.43 -0.96 6.41
CA ASN A 117 -9.79 -1.51 5.09
C ASN A 117 -8.63 -1.48 4.08
N TYR A 118 -7.40 -1.72 4.54
CA TYR A 118 -6.28 -2.01 3.64
C TYR A 118 -6.13 -3.51 3.48
N VAL A 119 -6.25 -3.97 2.23
CA VAL A 119 -6.30 -5.39 1.89
C VAL A 119 -4.94 -5.82 1.37
N GLU A 120 -4.30 -6.78 2.03
CA GLU A 120 -3.13 -7.46 1.49
C GLU A 120 -3.60 -8.60 0.58
N LEU A 121 -3.24 -8.55 -0.71
CA LEU A 121 -3.59 -9.59 -1.65
C LEU A 121 -2.93 -10.92 -1.27
N GLY A 122 -3.70 -12.01 -1.35
CA GLY A 122 -3.15 -13.34 -1.11
C GLY A 122 -2.16 -13.80 -2.20
N ASN A 123 -1.21 -14.66 -1.81
CA ASN A 123 -0.22 -15.23 -2.73
C ASN A 123 -0.83 -16.02 -3.89
N VAL A 124 -2.11 -16.40 -3.78
CA VAL A 124 -2.86 -17.07 -4.86
C VAL A 124 -2.89 -16.26 -6.17
N TYR A 125 -2.78 -14.92 -6.09
CA TYR A 125 -2.74 -14.04 -7.25
C TYR A 125 -1.40 -14.03 -7.99
N LEU A 126 -0.34 -14.60 -7.39
CA LEU A 126 0.97 -14.75 -8.03
C LEU A 126 1.04 -15.99 -8.90
N ASN A 127 0.25 -17.01 -8.58
CA ASN A 127 0.36 -18.33 -9.18
C ASN A 127 -0.15 -18.36 -10.63
N ALA A 128 0.52 -19.14 -11.48
CA ALA A 128 -0.06 -19.57 -12.74
C ALA A 128 -1.29 -20.45 -12.46
N SER A 129 -2.34 -20.27 -13.26
CA SER A 129 -3.59 -21.01 -13.06
C SER A 129 -4.35 -21.17 -14.37
N SER A 130 -5.31 -22.10 -14.39
CA SER A 130 -6.25 -22.23 -15.48
C SER A 130 -7.69 -22.21 -14.99
N TYR A 131 -8.50 -21.36 -15.61
CA TYR A 131 -9.92 -21.21 -15.34
C TYR A 131 -10.70 -21.28 -16.64
N ALA A 132 -11.75 -22.12 -16.68
CA ALA A 132 -12.59 -22.33 -17.86
C ALA A 132 -11.79 -22.60 -19.16
N GLY A 133 -10.71 -23.38 -19.06
CA GLY A 133 -9.84 -23.72 -20.19
C GLY A 133 -8.94 -22.57 -20.67
N GLN A 134 -8.92 -21.42 -19.99
CA GLN A 134 -8.00 -20.31 -20.24
C GLN A 134 -6.83 -20.38 -19.27
N PHE A 135 -5.61 -20.21 -19.77
CA PHE A 135 -4.40 -20.20 -18.96
C PHE A 135 -3.97 -18.77 -18.65
N THR A 136 -3.66 -18.49 -17.38
CA THR A 136 -3.01 -17.26 -16.94
C THR A 136 -1.62 -17.62 -16.41
N ALA A 137 -0.58 -17.04 -17.01
CA ALA A 137 0.77 -17.21 -16.53
C ALA A 137 0.98 -16.53 -15.16
N SER A 138 2.04 -16.94 -14.46
CA SER A 138 2.48 -16.30 -13.21
C SER A 138 2.59 -14.78 -13.39
N GLU A 139 2.26 -14.02 -12.34
CA GLU A 139 2.33 -12.54 -12.30
C GLU A 139 1.37 -11.78 -13.24
N MET A 140 0.77 -12.41 -14.25
CA MET A 140 -0.14 -11.70 -15.16
C MET A 140 -1.38 -11.17 -14.44
N LEU A 141 -1.91 -11.93 -13.49
CA LEU A 141 -3.04 -11.49 -12.70
C LEU A 141 -2.66 -10.37 -11.71
N ILE A 142 -1.45 -10.40 -11.14
CA ILE A 142 -1.02 -9.32 -10.25
C ILE A 142 -0.83 -8.00 -11.01
N ASN A 143 -0.33 -8.06 -12.24
CA ASN A 143 -0.22 -6.89 -13.13
C ASN A 143 -1.58 -6.32 -13.50
N PHE A 144 -2.57 -7.19 -13.74
CA PHE A 144 -3.96 -6.79 -13.94
C PHE A 144 -4.52 -6.07 -12.71
N LEU A 145 -4.34 -6.63 -11.50
CA LEU A 145 -4.82 -6.01 -10.26
C LEU A 145 -4.10 -4.69 -9.94
N THR A 146 -2.81 -4.59 -10.25
CA THR A 146 -2.04 -3.34 -10.14
C THR A 146 -2.66 -2.24 -11.02
N THR A 147 -3.02 -2.60 -12.25
CA THR A 147 -3.54 -1.65 -13.25
C THR A 147 -4.99 -1.25 -13.00
N HIS A 148 -5.86 -2.21 -12.70
CA HIS A 148 -7.32 -2.01 -12.69
C HIS A 148 -7.93 -1.94 -11.29
N VAL A 149 -7.23 -2.38 -10.26
CA VAL A 149 -7.70 -2.34 -8.86
C VAL A 149 -6.88 -1.33 -8.02
N GLY A 150 -5.72 -0.90 -8.50
CA GLY A 150 -4.82 -0.01 -7.77
C GLY A 150 -4.01 -0.72 -6.70
N ALA A 151 -3.79 -2.04 -6.85
CA ALA A 151 -2.86 -2.76 -5.98
C ALA A 151 -1.46 -2.16 -6.12
N SER A 152 -0.82 -1.84 -5.00
CA SER A 152 0.46 -1.14 -5.03
C SER A 152 1.33 -1.50 -3.82
N ASP A 153 2.61 -1.20 -3.98
CA ASP A 153 3.64 -1.37 -2.95
C ASP A 153 4.23 0.01 -2.57
N ILE A 154 5.05 0.05 -1.52
CA ILE A 154 5.91 1.18 -1.22
C ILE A 154 6.90 1.37 -2.38
N PRO A 155 7.11 2.60 -2.87
CA PRO A 155 6.66 3.88 -2.30
C PRO A 155 5.34 4.41 -2.87
N TYR A 156 4.63 3.64 -3.70
CA TYR A 156 3.50 4.15 -4.49
C TYR A 156 2.15 4.12 -3.77
N ILE A 157 1.99 3.23 -2.79
CA ILE A 157 0.76 3.13 -2.00
C ILE A 157 0.59 4.34 -1.06
N SER A 158 -0.62 4.88 -1.01
CA SER A 158 -0.98 5.91 -0.03
C SER A 158 -1.27 5.25 1.32
N PRO A 159 -0.70 5.72 2.45
CA PRO A 159 -1.01 5.18 3.76
C PRO A 159 -2.40 5.62 4.27
N PRO A 160 -3.05 4.85 5.15
CA PRO A 160 -4.25 5.30 5.87
C PRO A 160 -3.89 6.31 6.96
N ASN A 161 -4.91 6.92 7.58
CA ASN A 161 -4.74 7.68 8.82
C ASN A 161 -4.57 6.76 10.05
N ALA A 162 -3.54 5.93 10.02
CA ALA A 162 -3.17 5.01 11.08
C ALA A 162 -1.65 4.82 11.15
N GLY A 163 -1.15 4.49 12.34
CA GLY A 163 0.25 4.17 12.53
C GLY A 163 0.59 2.73 12.17
N PHE A 164 1.87 2.39 12.29
CA PHE A 164 2.38 1.02 12.19
C PHE A 164 3.51 0.84 13.20
N SER A 165 3.68 -0.37 13.73
CA SER A 165 4.56 -0.62 14.88
C SER A 165 6.04 -0.70 14.54
N ALA A 166 6.41 -0.96 13.27
CA ALA A 166 7.80 -1.16 12.88
C ALA A 166 8.71 0.04 13.18
N VAL A 167 8.16 1.27 13.16
CA VAL A 167 8.88 2.49 13.52
C VAL A 167 9.11 2.66 15.02
N ASN A 168 8.50 1.82 15.87
CA ASN A 168 8.76 1.85 17.32
C ASN A 168 10.06 1.15 17.70
N THR A 169 10.67 0.42 16.76
CA THR A 169 11.91 -0.34 16.94
C THR A 169 13.00 0.17 15.99
N PRO A 170 14.28 -0.10 16.29
CA PRO A 170 15.38 0.17 15.37
C PRO A 170 15.11 -0.33 13.95
N LEU A 171 15.20 0.56 12.96
CA LEU A 171 15.17 0.16 11.55
C LEU A 171 16.59 -0.12 11.04
N THR A 172 16.69 -1.07 10.12
CA THR A 172 17.91 -1.26 9.32
C THR A 172 18.15 -0.02 8.45
N LYS A 173 19.39 0.14 7.99
CA LYS A 173 19.75 1.23 7.06
C LYS A 173 18.85 1.25 5.83
N ASP A 174 18.58 0.08 5.26
CA ASP A 174 17.76 -0.05 4.04
C ASP A 174 16.28 0.26 4.30
N ASN A 175 15.71 -0.22 5.41
CA ASN A 175 14.32 0.09 5.77
C ASN A 175 14.12 1.57 6.11
N ALA A 176 15.10 2.21 6.73
CA ALA A 176 15.08 3.65 6.95
C ALA A 176 15.04 4.42 5.62
N PHE A 177 15.87 4.05 4.65
CA PHE A 177 15.82 4.68 3.32
C PHE A 177 14.54 4.38 2.57
N LEU A 178 14.01 3.16 2.67
CA LEU A 178 12.73 2.79 2.08
C LEU A 178 11.57 3.65 2.62
N LEU A 179 11.55 3.90 3.93
CA LEU A 179 10.58 4.79 4.57
C LEU A 179 10.74 6.24 4.08
N LEU A 180 11.97 6.74 3.97
CA LEU A 180 12.24 8.09 3.47
C LEU A 180 11.89 8.24 1.98
N ASP A 181 12.18 7.24 1.14
CA ASP A 181 11.78 7.18 -0.26
C ASP A 181 10.25 7.17 -0.40
N TRP A 182 9.56 6.52 0.54
CA TRP A 182 8.10 6.54 0.59
C TRP A 182 7.55 7.94 0.85
N ILE A 183 8.05 8.61 1.89
CA ILE A 183 7.66 9.98 2.24
C ILE A 183 7.96 10.93 1.08
N ARG A 184 9.13 10.81 0.46
CA ARG A 184 9.51 11.57 -0.73
C ARG A 184 8.49 11.43 -1.85
N ASN A 185 8.12 10.19 -2.19
CA ASN A 185 7.19 9.93 -3.28
C ASN A 185 5.79 10.48 -2.98
N LEU A 186 5.31 10.35 -1.74
CA LEU A 186 4.03 10.93 -1.32
C LEU A 186 4.03 12.46 -1.43
N LYS A 187 5.12 13.11 -1.00
CA LYS A 187 5.29 14.56 -1.15
C LYS A 187 5.33 14.97 -2.63
N TYR A 188 6.09 14.26 -3.46
CA TYR A 188 6.19 14.54 -4.90
C TYR A 188 4.83 14.45 -5.61
N LYS A 189 4.00 13.48 -5.22
CA LYS A 189 2.62 13.34 -5.74
C LYS A 189 1.64 14.38 -5.19
N GLY A 190 2.06 15.26 -4.27
CA GLY A 190 1.17 16.21 -3.60
C GLY A 190 0.18 15.56 -2.64
N VAL A 191 0.44 14.34 -2.18
CA VAL A 191 -0.43 13.65 -1.22
C VAL A 191 -0.19 14.22 0.17
N HIS A 192 -1.27 14.67 0.82
CA HIS A 192 -1.21 15.08 2.22
C HIS A 192 -0.97 13.86 3.11
N LEU A 193 0.11 13.90 3.90
CA LEU A 193 0.46 12.80 4.81
C LEU A 193 -0.56 12.73 5.96
N PRO A 194 -1.22 11.58 6.18
CA PRO A 194 -2.18 11.45 7.28
C PRO A 194 -1.53 11.68 8.65
N GLU A 195 -2.26 12.32 9.55
CA GLU A 195 -1.73 12.76 10.85
C GLU A 195 -1.20 11.60 11.71
N ARG A 196 -1.99 10.52 11.87
CA ARG A 196 -1.60 9.37 12.71
C ARG A 196 -0.43 8.59 12.11
N PHE A 197 -0.37 8.51 10.78
CA PHE A 197 0.75 7.92 10.05
C PHE A 197 2.03 8.72 10.30
N LEU A 198 1.97 10.04 10.10
CA LEU A 198 3.13 10.90 10.30
C LEU A 198 3.57 10.94 11.78
N LYS A 199 2.61 10.94 12.71
CA LYS A 199 2.87 10.96 14.15
C LYS A 199 3.63 9.71 14.61
N CYS A 200 3.23 8.51 14.18
CA CYS A 200 3.95 7.30 14.60
C CYS A 200 5.39 7.28 14.07
N ILE A 201 5.64 7.82 12.87
CA ILE A 201 7.01 7.92 12.32
C ILE A 201 7.83 8.95 13.12
N LYS A 202 7.24 10.09 13.47
CA LYS A 202 7.86 11.16 14.27
C LYS A 202 8.27 10.68 15.66
N ASP A 203 7.39 9.94 16.31
CA ASP A 203 7.53 9.56 17.72
C ASP A 203 8.17 8.17 17.93
N GLY A 204 8.26 7.38 16.86
CA GLY A 204 8.83 6.03 16.89
C GLY A 204 10.37 6.03 16.99
N SER A 205 10.94 5.16 17.82
CA SER A 205 12.38 5.11 18.12
C SER A 205 13.20 4.30 17.11
N TRP A 206 13.14 4.66 15.83
CA TRP A 206 13.78 3.92 14.75
C TRP A 206 15.05 4.54 14.16
N LEU A 207 15.26 5.84 14.36
CA LEU A 207 16.34 6.58 13.71
C LEU A 207 17.64 6.41 14.50
N LYS A 208 18.70 5.92 13.83
CA LYS A 208 20.02 5.75 14.43
C LYS A 208 20.65 7.12 14.67
N VAL A 209 21.11 7.33 15.89
CA VAL A 209 21.79 8.56 16.31
C VAL A 209 23.15 8.24 16.93
N THR A 210 24.04 9.23 16.96
CA THR A 210 25.43 9.08 17.44
C THR A 210 25.52 8.73 18.92
N ILE A 211 24.52 9.14 19.71
CA ILE A 211 24.45 8.93 21.16
C ILE A 211 23.21 8.09 21.52
N ASN A 212 23.34 7.19 22.48
CA ASN A 212 22.20 6.42 23.02
C ASN A 212 21.41 5.60 21.97
N GLY A 213 22.08 5.15 20.89
CA GLY A 213 21.55 4.15 19.96
C GLY A 213 20.53 4.70 18.96
N TYR A 214 19.24 4.53 19.28
CA TYR A 214 18.12 4.86 18.39
C TYR A 214 17.14 5.80 19.10
N ARG A 215 16.62 6.79 18.38
CA ARG A 215 15.75 7.83 18.93
C ARG A 215 14.59 8.18 17.99
N PRO A 216 13.52 8.77 18.53
CA PRO A 216 12.49 9.38 17.71
C PRO A 216 13.03 10.47 16.79
N PRO A 217 12.64 10.51 15.51
CA PRO A 217 12.95 11.65 14.64
C PRO A 217 12.60 13.01 15.25
N SER A 218 11.45 13.12 15.94
CA SER A 218 11.00 14.34 16.64
C SER A 218 11.90 14.77 17.81
N LYS A 219 12.84 13.92 18.21
CA LYS A 219 13.83 14.16 19.25
C LYS A 219 15.26 14.02 18.70
N SER A 220 15.45 14.08 17.39
CA SER A 220 16.74 13.90 16.73
C SER A 220 17.11 15.12 15.90
N PHE A 221 18.40 15.26 15.59
CA PHE A 221 18.96 16.46 14.98
C PHE A 221 19.76 16.16 13.72
N LEU A 222 19.58 16.99 12.70
CA LEU A 222 20.46 17.11 11.53
C LEU A 222 20.98 18.54 11.48
N ILE A 223 22.11 18.80 12.15
CA ILE A 223 22.67 20.14 12.28
C ILE A 223 23.86 20.29 11.34
N ARG A 224 23.65 21.09 10.29
CA ARG A 224 24.70 21.42 9.32
C ARG A 224 25.42 22.73 9.64
N SER A 225 24.77 23.64 10.38
CA SER A 225 25.32 24.99 10.59
C SER A 225 26.58 24.92 11.47
N PRO A 226 27.63 25.70 11.17
CA PRO A 226 28.82 25.78 12.02
C PRO A 226 28.47 26.18 13.45
N LEU A 227 27.52 27.11 13.62
CA LEU A 227 27.04 27.54 14.93
C LEU A 227 26.34 26.41 15.70
N GLY A 228 25.54 25.59 15.04
CA GLY A 228 24.89 24.45 15.68
C GLY A 228 25.87 23.35 16.07
N LYS A 229 26.95 23.15 15.30
CA LYS A 229 28.07 22.25 15.69
C LYS A 229 28.81 22.79 16.91
N ILE A 230 29.00 24.10 17.02
CA ILE A 230 29.62 24.72 18.20
C ILE A 230 28.72 24.55 19.44
N LEU A 231 27.41 24.76 19.30
CA LEU A 231 26.44 24.56 20.39
C LEU A 231 26.43 23.11 20.89
N GLN A 232 26.63 22.12 20.01
CA GLN A 232 26.80 20.73 20.41
C GLN A 232 28.10 20.51 21.17
N SER A 233 29.24 20.95 20.62
CA SER A 233 30.55 20.76 21.24
C SER A 233 30.67 21.47 22.60
N GLY A 234 29.92 22.57 22.80
CA GLY A 234 29.88 23.31 24.05
C GLY A 234 28.87 22.79 25.08
N SER A 235 27.93 21.91 24.70
CA SER A 235 26.90 21.39 25.59
C SER A 235 27.43 20.20 26.40
N VAL A 236 28.22 20.48 27.44
CA VAL A 236 28.73 19.44 28.38
C VAL A 236 27.61 18.82 29.21
N LEU A 237 26.47 19.52 29.35
CA LEU A 237 25.38 19.13 30.24
C LEU A 237 24.24 18.39 29.54
N VAL A 238 24.10 18.49 28.22
CA VAL A 238 23.01 17.86 27.45
C VAL A 238 23.57 17.23 26.19
N ASP A 239 23.43 15.90 26.08
CA ASP A 239 23.79 15.18 24.86
C ASP A 239 22.74 15.41 23.77
N ILE A 240 23.18 15.89 22.60
CA ILE A 240 22.30 16.18 21.46
C ILE A 240 22.30 14.98 20.49
N PRO A 241 21.16 14.32 20.26
CA PRO A 241 21.08 13.11 19.42
C PRO A 241 21.14 13.45 17.92
N LEU A 242 22.35 13.47 17.38
CA LEU A 242 22.60 13.71 15.96
C LEU A 242 22.39 12.44 15.15
N ILE A 243 21.87 12.57 13.94
CA ILE A 243 21.82 11.46 12.99
C ILE A 243 23.21 10.86 12.80
N ASP A 244 23.30 9.53 12.88
CA ASP A 244 24.55 8.80 12.71
C ASP A 244 24.92 8.69 11.22
N GLU A 245 25.65 9.68 10.71
CA GLU A 245 26.15 9.68 9.33
C GLU A 245 27.15 8.55 9.07
N SER A 246 27.81 7.98 10.09
CA SER A 246 28.68 6.81 9.89
C SER A 246 27.88 5.55 9.56
N PHE A 247 26.68 5.40 10.16
CA PHE A 247 25.75 4.33 9.86
C PHE A 247 25.06 4.53 8.51
N TYR A 248 24.45 5.69 8.29
CA TYR A 248 23.66 5.94 7.08
C TYR A 248 24.51 6.31 5.85
N GLY A 249 25.73 6.81 6.04
CA GLY A 249 26.57 7.39 5.01
C GLY A 249 26.01 8.70 4.46
N ASP A 250 26.76 9.35 3.56
CA ASP A 250 26.40 10.63 2.94
C ASP A 250 25.04 10.62 2.21
N ARG A 251 24.52 9.44 1.89
CA ARG A 251 23.21 9.28 1.26
C ARG A 251 22.09 9.92 2.10
N ILE A 252 22.17 9.87 3.44
CA ILE A 252 21.14 10.46 4.32
C ILE A 252 21.00 11.96 4.11
N ASN A 253 22.08 12.62 3.71
CA ASN A 253 22.11 14.05 3.46
C ASN A 253 21.20 14.47 2.29
N LYS A 254 20.90 13.53 1.38
CA LYS A 254 19.96 13.75 0.28
C LYS A 254 18.50 13.76 0.71
N TYR A 255 18.18 13.42 1.96
CA TYR A 255 16.80 13.29 2.48
C TYR A 255 16.41 14.41 3.45
N GLU A 256 17.07 15.56 3.39
CA GLU A 256 16.88 16.65 4.35
C GLU A 256 15.40 17.08 4.48
N GLU A 257 14.70 17.22 3.37
CA GLU A 257 13.30 17.64 3.36
C GLU A 257 12.35 16.57 3.91
N GLU A 258 12.64 15.29 3.67
CA GLU A 258 11.90 14.18 4.25
C GLU A 258 12.14 14.09 5.77
N LEU A 259 13.41 14.22 6.20
CA LEU A 259 13.82 14.22 7.61
C LEU A 259 13.14 15.35 8.39
N LYS A 260 13.11 16.58 7.85
CA LYS A 260 12.34 17.70 8.45
C LYS A 260 10.85 17.39 8.54
N THR A 261 10.28 16.76 7.51
CA THR A 261 8.86 16.39 7.47
C THR A 261 8.50 15.45 8.62
N ILE A 262 9.38 14.48 8.91
CA ILE A 262 9.24 13.54 10.03
C ILE A 262 9.77 14.10 11.35
N GLY A 263 9.98 15.42 11.46
CA GLY A 263 10.26 16.08 12.73
C GLY A 263 11.74 16.11 13.15
N VAL A 264 12.68 15.70 12.29
CA VAL A 264 14.10 15.93 12.58
C VAL A 264 14.36 17.43 12.62
N MET A 265 14.91 17.87 13.74
CA MET A 265 15.24 19.27 13.99
C MET A 265 16.53 19.65 13.27
N SER A 266 16.58 20.84 12.69
CA SER A 266 17.73 21.29 11.89
C SER A 266 18.18 22.72 12.17
N SER A 267 17.44 23.49 12.97
CA SER A 267 17.80 24.88 13.30
C SER A 267 18.53 25.00 14.64
N CYS A 268 19.27 26.11 14.82
CA CYS A 268 19.88 26.44 16.11
C CYS A 268 18.81 26.72 17.17
N GLU A 269 17.68 27.31 16.79
CA GLU A 269 16.55 27.58 17.69
C GLU A 269 15.97 26.28 18.24
N ASP A 270 15.76 25.28 17.39
CA ASP A 270 15.31 23.94 17.82
C ASP A 270 16.27 23.33 18.83
N ALA A 271 17.58 23.45 18.57
CA ALA A 271 18.63 22.94 19.46
C ALA A 271 18.61 23.66 20.82
N CYS A 272 18.57 24.99 20.84
CA CYS A 272 18.47 25.77 22.07
C CYS A 272 17.21 25.42 22.88
N ASN A 273 16.06 25.33 22.22
CA ASN A 273 14.79 24.95 22.85
C ASN A 273 14.83 23.54 23.43
N PHE A 274 15.46 22.59 22.75
CA PHE A 274 15.66 21.24 23.24
C PHE A 274 16.58 21.19 24.47
N ILE A 275 17.74 21.85 24.41
CA ILE A 275 18.69 21.92 25.53
C ILE A 275 18.01 22.57 26.74
N GLY A 276 17.29 23.68 26.55
CA GLY A 276 16.57 24.35 27.63
C GLY A 276 15.53 23.45 28.30
N ARG A 277 14.73 22.71 27.52
CA ARG A 277 13.76 21.74 28.05
C ARG A 277 14.43 20.61 28.83
N GLU A 278 15.51 20.05 28.30
CA GLU A 278 16.24 18.95 28.95
C GLU A 278 16.88 19.41 30.28
N LEU A 279 17.49 20.60 30.30
CA LEU A 279 18.04 21.19 31.52
C LEU A 279 16.95 21.45 32.58
N MET A 280 15.79 22.00 32.18
CA MET A 280 14.66 22.18 33.10
C MET A 280 14.11 20.87 33.62
N SER A 281 14.00 19.85 32.77
CA SER A 281 13.55 18.50 33.17
C SER A 281 14.51 17.89 34.20
N ARG A 282 15.83 18.03 33.99
CA ARG A 282 16.84 17.57 34.96
C ARG A 282 16.75 18.35 36.26
N ALA A 283 16.70 19.68 36.21
CA ALA A 283 16.57 20.51 37.41
C ALA A 283 15.33 20.17 38.25
N SER A 284 14.20 19.89 37.59
CA SER A 284 12.96 19.47 38.25
C SER A 284 13.03 18.06 38.86
N SER A 285 13.91 17.19 38.35
CA SER A 285 14.17 15.87 38.95
C SER A 285 15.08 15.93 40.18
N PHE A 286 15.72 17.07 40.45
CA PHE A 286 16.63 17.29 41.59
C PHE A 286 15.99 18.04 42.76
N THR A 287 14.71 18.39 42.71
CA THR A 287 14.00 18.92 43.88
C THR A 287 13.81 17.82 44.92
N LEU A 288 14.63 17.89 45.97
CA LEU A 288 14.59 17.11 47.22
C LEU A 288 13.52 17.65 48.18
#